data_AF-A0A928RZD7-F1
#
_entry.id   AF-A0A928RZD7-F1
#
_cell.length_a   1.000
_cell.length_b   1.000
_cell.length_c   1.000
_cell.angle_alpha   90.00
_cell.angle_beta   90.00
_cell.angle_gamma   90.00
#
_symmetry.space_group_name_H-M   'P 1'
#
loop_
_entity.id
_entity.type
_entity.pdbx_description
1 polymer ?
#
loop_
_entity_poly.entity_id
_entity_poly.type
_entity_poly.pdbx_seq_one_letter_code
_entity_poly.pdbx_strand_id
1 'polypeptide(L)' 'MRNIKAGDDIFFTATMAEVLEKQGLYEDALMVYKILADTNPWDQSMSFRIERLKTLAAGRGRKKPAREEN' A
#
# COMPACT_ATOMS: atom_id res chain seq x y z
N MET A 1 17.73 5.08 -26.08
CA MET A 1 16.56 5.03 -25.18
C MET A 1 17.06 4.95 -23.75
N ARG A 2 16.69 5.89 -22.87
CA ARG A 2 17.13 5.88 -21.46
C ARG A 2 16.34 4.78 -20.74
N ASN A 3 17.07 3.82 -20.19
CA ASN A 3 16.55 2.76 -19.34
C ASN A 3 15.92 3.41 -18.10
N ILE A 4 14.60 3.56 -18.08
CA ILE A 4 13.86 3.91 -16.86
C ILE A 4 13.93 2.65 -15.99
N LYS A 5 14.89 2.65 -15.07
CA LYS A 5 15.04 1.62 -14.04
C LYS A 5 13.74 1.64 -13.24
N ALA A 6 12.95 0.56 -13.34
CA ALA A 6 11.83 0.29 -12.44
C ALA A 6 12.24 0.24 -10.95
N GLY A 7 13.53 0.39 -10.63
CA GLY A 7 14.05 0.62 -9.29
C GLY A 7 13.86 2.04 -8.73
N ASP A 8 13.77 3.09 -9.58
CA ASP A 8 13.64 4.47 -9.09
C ASP A 8 12.20 4.80 -8.62
N ASP A 9 11.20 4.12 -9.18
CA ASP A 9 9.80 4.37 -8.85
C ASP A 9 9.26 3.52 -7.70
N ILE A 10 10.07 2.64 -7.10
CA ILE A 10 9.64 1.81 -5.94
C ILE A 10 9.23 2.72 -4.78
N PHE A 11 10.04 3.74 -4.50
CA PHE A 11 9.76 4.70 -3.43
C PHE A 11 8.55 5.57 -3.75
N PHE A 12 8.38 5.97 -5.01
CA PHE A 12 7.21 6.71 -5.45
C PHE A 12 5.93 5.88 -5.32
N THR A 13 5.99 4.62 -5.74
CA THR A 13 4.90 3.65 -5.71
C THR A 13 4.53 3.28 -4.26
N ALA A 14 5.52 3.12 -3.38
CA ALA A 14 5.28 2.90 -1.95
C ALA A 14 4.66 4.13 -1.28
N THR A 15 5.14 5.33 -1.62
CA THR A 15 4.59 6.59 -1.11
C THR A 15 3.15 6.79 -1.57
N MET A 16 2.85 6.46 -2.83
CA MET A 16 1.49 6.47 -3.37
C MET A 16 0.58 5.53 -2.58
N ALA A 17 1.05 4.32 -2.27
CA ALA A 17 0.29 3.36 -1.48
C ALA A 17 0.00 3.86 -0.05
N GLU A 18 0.97 4.51 0.60
CA GLU A 18 0.76 5.15 1.92
C GLU A 18 -0.23 6.32 1.86
N VAL A 19 -0.23 7.09 0.78
CA VAL A 19 -1.19 8.17 0.58
C VAL A 19 -2.60 7.61 0.37
N LEU A 20 -2.75 6.54 -0.42
CA LEU A 20 -4.01 5.82 -0.60
C LEU A 20 -4.51 5.22 0.71
N GLU A 21 -3.62 4.66 1.54
CA GLU A 21 -3.95 4.22 2.90
C GLU A 21 -4.54 5.34 3.76
N LYS A 22 -3.89 6.51 3.79
CA LYS A 22 -4.34 7.68 4.56
C LYS A 22 -5.67 8.25 4.06
N GLN A 23 -5.90 8.25 2.75
CA GLN A 23 -7.18 8.64 2.15
C GLN A 23 -8.29 7.63 2.39
N GLY A 24 -7.91 6.41 2.75
CA GLY A 24 -8.83 5.33 2.95
C GLY A 24 -9.20 4.54 1.70
N LEU A 25 -8.34 4.59 0.69
CA LEU A 25 -8.43 3.78 -0.51
C LEU A 25 -7.57 2.53 -0.31
N TYR A 26 -7.99 1.66 0.62
CA TYR A 26 -7.23 0.46 0.97
C TYR A 26 -7.18 -0.56 -0.16
N GLU A 27 -8.20 -0.65 -1.01
CA GLU A 27 -8.22 -1.55 -2.16
C GLU A 27 -7.19 -1.15 -3.22
N ASP A 28 -7.12 0.16 -3.52
CA ASP A 28 -6.14 0.71 -4.45
C ASP A 28 -4.72 0.57 -3.90
N ALA A 29 -4.51 0.90 -2.62
CA ALA A 29 -3.24 0.69 -1.95
C ALA A 29 -2.80 -0.78 -2.04
N LEU A 30 -3.73 -1.72 -1.88
CA LEU A 30 -3.46 -3.16 -1.97
C LEU A 30 -2.97 -3.59 -3.36
N MET A 31 -3.54 -3.02 -4.42
CA MET A 31 -3.06 -3.27 -5.79
C MET A 31 -1.64 -2.75 -5.97
N VAL A 32 -1.35 -1.56 -5.46
CA VAL A 32 -0.02 -0.95 -5.56
C VAL A 32 1.04 -1.80 -4.84
N TYR A 33 0.76 -2.26 -3.62
CA TYR A 33 1.70 -3.13 -2.91
C TYR A 33 1.86 -4.51 -3.54
N LYS A 34 0.82 -5.05 -4.19
CA LYS A 34 0.95 -6.29 -4.97
C LYS A 34 1.93 -6.12 -6.14
N ILE A 35 1.80 -5.02 -6.89
CA ILE A 35 2.72 -4.71 -7.99
C ILE A 35 4.16 -4.55 -7.46
N LEU A 36 4.33 -3.91 -6.30
CA LEU A 36 5.64 -3.79 -5.64
C LEU A 36 6.21 -5.14 -5.19
N ALA A 37 5.38 -6.01 -4.61
CA ALA A 37 5.78 -7.35 -4.19
C ALA A 37 6.14 -8.24 -5.38
N ASP A 38 5.42 -8.14 -6.50
CA ASP A 38 5.73 -8.85 -7.74
C ASP A 38 7.05 -8.35 -8.37
N THR A 39 7.33 -7.05 -8.23
CA THR A 39 8.58 -6.43 -8.72
C THR A 39 9.78 -6.76 -7.82
N ASN A 40 9.55 -6.90 -6.50
CA ASN A 40 10.58 -7.24 -5.53
C ASN A 40 10.13 -8.39 -4.60
N PRO A 41 10.15 -9.64 -5.08
CA PRO A 41 9.69 -10.79 -4.29
C PRO A 41 10.50 -11.04 -3.01
N TRP A 42 11.71 -10.49 -2.95
CA TRP A 42 12.65 -10.61 -1.84
C TRP A 42 12.30 -9.67 -0.66
N ASP A 43 11.51 -8.63 -0.92
CA ASP A 43 11.14 -7.64 0.09
C ASP A 43 9.93 -8.13 0.90
N GLN A 44 10.23 -8.82 2.01
CA GLN A 44 9.23 -9.29 2.96
C GLN A 44 8.40 -8.16 3.59
N SER A 45 8.89 -6.91 3.56
CA SER A 45 8.14 -5.77 4.11
C SER A 45 6.87 -5.48 3.29
N MET A 46 6.89 -5.75 1.98
CA MET A 46 5.73 -5.57 1.11
C MET A 46 4.62 -6.59 1.43
N SER A 47 4.99 -7.85 1.66
CA SER A 47 4.04 -8.90 2.07
C SER A 47 3.35 -8.56 3.40
N PHE A 48 4.10 -8.04 4.38
CA PHE A 48 3.53 -7.60 5.65
C PHE A 48 2.56 -6.42 5.48
N ARG A 49 2.91 -5.43 4.64
CA ARG A 49 2.03 -4.29 4.32
C ARG A 49 0.75 -4.74 3.61
N ILE A 50 0.83 -5.69 2.67
CA ILE A 50 -0.34 -6.28 1.99
C ILE A 50 -1.28 -6.95 3.00
N GLU A 51 -0.75 -7.75 3.93
CA GLU A 51 -1.58 -8.44 4.93
C GLU A 51 -2.27 -7.44 5.89
N ARG A 52 -1.53 -6.43 6.34
CA ARG A 52 -2.07 -5.33 7.13
C ARG A 52 -3.17 -4.56 6.39
N LEU A 53 -2.98 -4.32 5.09
CA LEU A 53 -3.97 -3.67 4.26
C LEU A 53 -5.20 -4.53 4.00
N LYS A 54 -5.04 -5.84 3.81
CA LYS A 54 -6.18 -6.77 3.69
C LYS A 54 -7.04 -6.74 4.94
N THR A 55 -6.41 -6.73 6.13
CA THR A 55 -7.14 -6.66 7.40
C THR A 55 -7.81 -5.30 7.60
N LEU A 56 -7.21 -4.20 7.15
CA LEU A 56 -7.82 -2.87 7.17
C LEU A 56 -8.96 -2.71 6.14
N ALA A 57 -8.81 -3.25 4.93
CA ALA A 57 -9.84 -3.28 3.89
C ALA A 57 -11.03 -4.14 4.32
N ALA A 58 -10.77 -5.36 4.83
CA ALA A 58 -11.80 -6.24 5.39
C ALA A 58 -12.42 -5.66 6.68
N GLY A 59 -11.60 -5.00 7.49
CA GLY A 59 -12.00 -4.34 8.73
C GLY A 59 -12.83 -3.08 8.51
N ARG A 60 -12.76 -2.44 7.34
CA ARG A 60 -13.65 -1.30 7.01
C ARG A 60 -15.11 -1.69 6.77
N GLY A 61 -15.42 -2.99 6.71
CA GLY A 61 -16.78 -3.48 6.92
C GLY A 61 -17.27 -3.36 8.38
N ARG A 62 -16.38 -3.19 9.38
CA ARG A 62 -16.71 -3.09 10.80
C ARG A 62 -15.71 -2.25 11.62
N LYS A 63 -16.16 -1.03 12.00
CA LYS A 63 -15.62 -0.06 12.99
C LYS A 63 -14.77 1.04 12.36
N LYS A 64 -15.42 2.15 11.99
CA LYS A 64 -15.71 3.38 12.79
C LYS A 64 -14.57 4.40 12.66
N PRO A 65 -14.89 5.68 12.40
CA PRO A 65 -13.89 6.74 12.24
C PRO A 65 -13.08 6.83 13.52
N ALA A 66 -11.75 6.88 13.38
CA ALA A 66 -10.89 7.29 14.46
C ALA A 66 -11.33 8.69 14.87
N ARG A 67 -11.86 8.78 16.10
CA ARG A 67 -12.19 10.00 16.82
C ARG A 67 -11.23 11.13 16.47
N GLU A 68 -11.74 12.18 15.83
CA GLU A 68 -11.37 13.53 16.24
C GLU A 68 -11.86 13.69 17.68
N GLU A 69 -10.95 13.87 18.61
CA GLU A 69 -11.26 14.34 19.95
C GLU A 69 -10.24 15.46 20.24
N ASN A 70 -10.68 16.71 20.03
CA ASN A 70 -10.14 17.90 20.67
C ASN A 70 -11.22 18.45 21.60
#